data_AF-A0A0B9APE3-F1
#
_entry.id   AF-A0A0B9APE3-F1
#
_cell.length_a   1.000
_cell.length_b   1.000
_cell.length_c   1.000
_cell.angle_alpha   90.00
_cell.angle_beta   90.00
_cell.angle_gamma   90.00
#
_symmetry.space_group_name_H-M   'P 1'
#
loop_
_entity.id
_entity.type
_entity.pdbx_description
1 polymer ?
#
loop_
_entity_poly.entity_id
_entity_poly.type
_entity_poly.pdbx_seq_one_letter_code
_entity_poly.pdbx_strand_id
1 'polypeptide(L)'
;MITRRELRLQREAAERAAREQADAARYQVPDAPAPGAPAARTPVPDAEATGVQFPAVQASGVSNATGAGSSAPPAVAAPGAPTLVPDGRTPANQGSGVPTSETQAASRRRTGMPSTGRPGYGGDTSTPKDTATSADLRGFHLILLDDAVEVSDVLALIHNKLPDLRPVLDEHGQMRLSRHSRLSSGVALDPADAAALEVPEWVQHAVVIDCPRDRQPTPPPDWFADADGLHEAFPNGMPDREEERMLSLMLSVASRLHTGVRLADEPDLPTRVIIPDPEAKVDLYIYSSYWMEPPVALDFVRRHAPHAFQQALPTPDEDVLAQASIDDPLFDPSAPVILDGYALLVPLGEIDESAGSLEIRVMEAEWVPPIIAAHTDAPQIEYHVHWMDTESKRYQPNQRRRFRRMRSQVAQLTDAIGAELLVGSAGIGLDENGFLVTSRQLRA
;
A
#
# COMPACT_ATOMS: atom_id res chain seq x y z
N MET A 1 -22.25 9.88 13.74
CA MET A 1 -20.80 9.92 13.46
C MET A 1 -20.61 10.78 12.24
N ILE A 2 -19.61 11.65 12.22
CA ILE A 2 -19.32 12.56 11.11
C ILE A 2 -17.82 12.41 10.85
N THR A 3 -17.38 12.30 9.61
CA THR A 3 -15.93 12.20 9.32
C THR A 3 -15.24 13.56 9.53
N ARG A 4 -13.94 13.56 9.79
CA ARG A 4 -13.16 14.81 9.95
C ARG A 4 -13.22 15.70 8.70
N ARG A 5 -13.30 15.06 7.53
CA ARG A 5 -13.50 15.72 6.23
C ARG A 5 -14.86 16.40 6.14
N GLU A 6 -15.93 15.73 6.53
CA GLU A 6 -17.28 16.33 6.56
C GLU A 6 -17.33 17.52 7.52
N LEU A 7 -16.71 17.41 8.70
CA LEU A 7 -16.60 18.53 9.62
C LEU A 7 -15.83 19.70 9.02
N ARG A 8 -14.74 19.43 8.29
CA ARG A 8 -13.97 20.46 7.58
C ARG A 8 -14.81 21.14 6.50
N LEU A 9 -15.54 20.36 5.70
CA LEU A 9 -16.44 20.88 4.67
C LEU A 9 -17.60 21.70 5.26
N GLN A 10 -18.15 21.26 6.39
CA GLN A 10 -19.19 22.01 7.12
C GLN A 10 -18.64 23.32 7.68
N ARG A 11 -17.41 23.34 8.22
CA ARG A 11 -16.75 24.57 8.67
C ARG A 11 -16.47 25.51 7.51
N GLU A 12 -15.91 25.02 6.40
CA GLU A 12 -15.65 25.82 5.20
C GLU A 12 -16.95 26.38 4.59
N ALA A 13 -18.05 25.62 4.62
CA ALA A 13 -19.36 26.07 4.18
C ALA A 13 -19.95 27.12 5.12
N ALA A 14 -19.82 26.94 6.44
CA ALA A 14 -20.25 27.91 7.44
C ALA A 14 -19.46 29.23 7.35
N GLU A 15 -18.14 29.16 7.12
CA GLU A 15 -17.28 30.32 6.91
C GLU A 15 -17.61 31.05 5.61
N ARG A 16 -17.92 30.32 4.53
CA ARG A 16 -18.43 30.92 3.28
C ARG A 16 -19.76 31.62 3.48
N ALA A 17 -20.72 30.97 4.14
CA ALA A 17 -22.01 31.56 4.45
C ALA A 17 -21.88 32.81 5.33
N ALA A 18 -20.97 32.78 6.31
CA ALA A 18 -20.68 33.93 7.17
C ALA A 18 -20.04 35.09 6.39
N ARG A 19 -19.14 34.82 5.43
CA ARG A 19 -18.57 35.83 4.53
C ARG A 19 -19.63 36.42 3.61
N GLU A 20 -20.48 35.60 3.01
CA GLU A 20 -21.59 36.05 2.16
C GLU A 20 -22.59 36.92 2.94
N GLN A 21 -22.92 36.56 4.18
CA GLN A 21 -23.72 37.40 5.08
C GLN A 21 -23.03 38.73 5.43
N ALA A 22 -21.73 38.72 5.69
CA ALA A 22 -20.96 39.93 5.99
C ALA A 22 -20.87 40.88 4.78
N ASP A 23 -20.71 40.34 3.57
CA ASP A 23 -20.70 41.12 2.33
C ASP A 23 -22.10 41.65 1.96
N ALA A 24 -23.16 40.88 2.20
CA ALA A 24 -24.54 41.35 2.06
C ALA A 24 -24.87 42.51 3.02
N ALA A 25 -24.38 42.45 4.25
CA ALA A 25 -24.52 43.53 5.23
C ALA A 25 -23.73 44.80 4.84
N ARG A 26 -22.62 44.67 4.10
CA ARG A 26 -21.86 45.81 3.57
C ARG A 26 -22.55 46.54 2.42
N TYR A 27 -23.42 45.86 1.67
CA TYR A 27 -24.14 46.43 0.53
C TYR A 27 -25.57 46.92 0.88
N GLN A 28 -26.00 46.82 2.13
CA GLN A 28 -27.18 47.53 2.61
C GLN A 28 -26.87 49.02 2.74
N VAL A 29 -27.14 49.75 1.65
CA VAL A 29 -27.15 51.22 1.63
C VAL A 29 -28.23 51.70 2.61
N PRO A 30 -27.90 52.53 3.61
CA PRO A 30 -28.93 53.15 4.43
C PRO A 30 -29.70 54.16 3.58
N ASP A 31 -31.04 54.05 3.57
CA ASP A 31 -31.93 55.00 2.91
C ASP A 31 -31.60 56.44 3.35
N ALA A 32 -31.36 57.32 2.38
CA ALA A 32 -31.01 58.71 2.61
C ALA A 32 -32.16 59.47 3.29
N PRO A 33 -31.90 60.35 4.28
CA PRO A 33 -32.95 61.13 4.91
C PRO A 33 -33.35 62.32 4.02
N ALA A 34 -34.66 62.53 3.86
CA ALA A 34 -35.23 63.68 3.16
C ALA A 34 -34.96 65.01 3.90
N PRO A 35 -34.82 66.15 3.19
CA PRO A 35 -34.43 67.41 3.80
C PRO A 35 -35.64 68.15 4.39
N GLY A 36 -35.49 68.63 5.63
CA GLY A 36 -36.46 69.56 6.23
C GLY A 36 -36.41 69.57 7.75
N ALA A 37 -35.47 70.34 8.33
CA ALA A 37 -35.59 70.76 9.73
C ALA A 37 -36.47 72.01 9.83
N PRO A 38 -37.14 72.21 10.97
CA PRO A 38 -36.65 73.32 11.78
C PRO A 38 -36.37 72.92 13.23
N ALA A 39 -35.40 73.64 13.79
CA ALA A 39 -34.78 73.46 15.08
C ALA A 39 -35.71 73.74 16.27
N ALA A 40 -35.55 72.97 17.35
CA ALA A 40 -35.79 73.45 18.72
C ALA A 40 -35.07 72.60 19.78
N ARG A 41 -34.10 73.25 20.43
CA ARG A 41 -33.81 73.29 21.89
C ARG A 41 -33.55 71.98 22.65
N THR A 42 -32.31 71.89 23.13
CA THR A 42 -31.85 71.19 24.34
C THR A 42 -32.74 71.49 25.55
N PRO A 43 -32.89 70.53 26.48
CA PRO A 43 -32.22 70.70 27.77
C PRO A 43 -31.60 69.42 28.35
N VAL A 44 -30.59 69.66 29.18
CA VAL A 44 -29.99 68.84 30.25
C VAL A 44 -30.53 69.45 31.57
N PRO A 45 -30.58 68.82 32.78
CA PRO A 45 -29.99 67.56 33.27
C PRO A 45 -30.92 66.69 34.19
N ASP A 46 -30.30 65.64 34.76
CA ASP A 46 -30.34 65.19 36.17
C ASP A 46 -30.90 63.79 36.50
N ALA A 47 -29.94 62.95 36.91
CA ALA A 47 -29.82 62.26 38.21
C ALA A 47 -30.85 61.19 38.67
N GLU A 48 -30.23 60.03 38.93
CA GLU A 48 -30.45 59.12 40.06
C GLU A 48 -31.61 58.11 40.10
N ALA A 49 -31.19 56.94 40.61
CA ALA A 49 -31.91 55.98 41.44
C ALA A 49 -32.50 54.71 40.78
N THR A 50 -31.72 53.63 40.96
CA THR A 50 -32.08 52.37 41.64
C THR A 50 -33.46 51.75 41.38
N GLY A 51 -33.46 50.49 40.91
CA GLY A 51 -34.66 49.66 40.96
C GLY A 51 -34.49 48.29 40.33
N VAL A 52 -34.13 47.30 41.16
CA VAL A 52 -34.20 45.86 40.90
C VAL A 52 -35.66 45.46 40.64
N GLN A 53 -35.95 44.68 39.58
CA GLN A 53 -36.86 43.51 39.63
C GLN A 53 -37.03 42.80 38.27
N PHE A 54 -36.69 41.51 38.26
CA PHE A 54 -37.30 40.48 37.41
C PHE A 54 -38.79 40.30 37.81
N PRO A 55 -39.73 39.88 36.94
CA PRO A 55 -39.80 38.47 36.52
C PRO A 55 -40.33 38.19 35.11
N ALA A 56 -40.24 36.89 34.80
CA ALA A 56 -40.74 36.15 33.65
C ALA A 56 -42.21 36.40 33.28
N VAL A 57 -42.60 35.97 32.07
CA VAL A 57 -43.71 35.01 31.81
C VAL A 57 -43.94 34.85 30.30
N GLN A 58 -43.89 33.58 29.87
CA GLN A 58 -44.73 32.86 28.88
C GLN A 58 -44.91 33.47 27.48
N ALA A 59 -44.43 32.78 26.43
CA ALA A 59 -45.10 31.69 25.71
C ALA A 59 -46.38 32.13 24.97
N SER A 60 -46.36 32.04 23.63
CA SER A 60 -47.36 31.34 22.79
C SER A 60 -47.42 31.90 21.36
N GLY A 61 -47.73 30.99 20.43
CA GLY A 61 -48.11 31.28 19.03
C GLY A 61 -47.12 30.62 18.07
N VAL A 62 -47.27 29.36 17.65
CA VAL A 62 -48.37 28.73 16.90
C VAL A 62 -48.86 29.59 15.73
N SER A 63 -48.43 29.24 14.53
CA SER A 63 -49.27 28.95 13.33
C SER A 63 -48.35 28.74 12.13
N ASN A 64 -48.24 27.51 11.61
CA ASN A 64 -49.03 26.96 10.50
C ASN A 64 -48.92 27.78 9.20
N ALA A 65 -48.28 27.22 8.17
CA ALA A 65 -48.96 26.43 7.12
C ALA A 65 -48.21 26.45 5.79
N THR A 66 -47.96 25.23 5.27
CA THR A 66 -48.17 24.78 3.87
C THR A 66 -47.57 25.54 2.69
N GLY A 67 -46.85 24.79 1.85
CA GLY A 67 -46.67 25.13 0.44
C GLY A 67 -45.68 24.23 -0.28
N ALA A 68 -46.17 23.12 -0.84
CA ALA A 68 -45.42 22.20 -1.69
C ALA A 68 -44.91 22.88 -2.98
N GLY A 69 -43.74 22.45 -3.46
CA GLY A 69 -43.19 22.85 -4.75
C GLY A 69 -42.02 21.97 -5.16
N SER A 70 -42.34 20.91 -5.91
CA SER A 70 -41.40 20.01 -6.58
C SER A 70 -40.64 20.75 -7.69
N SER A 71 -39.32 20.60 -7.74
CA SER A 71 -38.56 20.61 -9.00
C SER A 71 -37.22 19.89 -8.85
N ALA A 72 -37.02 18.86 -9.68
CA ALA A 72 -35.77 18.14 -9.86
C ALA A 72 -34.76 18.99 -10.66
N PRO A 73 -33.44 18.88 -10.40
CA PRO A 73 -32.44 19.44 -11.28
C PRO A 73 -32.01 18.43 -12.39
N PRO A 74 -31.51 18.92 -13.54
CA PRO A 74 -31.34 18.13 -14.75
C PRO A 74 -30.01 17.39 -14.81
N ALA A 75 -30.03 16.28 -15.55
CA ALA A 75 -28.88 15.47 -15.94
C ALA A 75 -27.93 16.26 -16.85
N VAL A 76 -26.63 16.25 -16.51
CA VAL A 76 -25.55 16.76 -17.34
C VAL A 76 -24.81 15.60 -17.99
N ALA A 77 -24.68 15.69 -19.31
CA ALA A 77 -24.14 14.68 -20.21
C ALA A 77 -22.63 14.47 -20.04
N ALA A 78 -22.23 13.19 -20.09
CA ALA A 78 -20.84 12.75 -20.20
C ALA A 78 -20.31 12.94 -21.64
N PRO A 79 -19.04 13.34 -21.85
CA PRO A 79 -18.40 13.28 -23.15
C PRO A 79 -17.79 11.90 -23.42
N GLY A 80 -17.88 11.49 -24.69
CA GLY A 80 -17.70 10.13 -25.21
C GLY A 80 -16.34 9.45 -24.98
N ALA A 81 -16.43 8.16 -24.69
CA ALA A 81 -15.35 7.19 -24.94
C ALA A 81 -15.46 6.67 -26.39
N PRO A 82 -14.33 6.40 -27.09
CA PRO A 82 -14.36 5.92 -28.46
C PRO A 82 -14.71 4.42 -28.54
N THR A 83 -15.68 4.11 -29.40
CA THR A 83 -16.11 2.77 -29.80
C THR A 83 -15.06 2.11 -30.69
N LEU A 84 -14.46 1.00 -30.24
CA LEU A 84 -13.72 0.06 -31.09
C LEU A 84 -14.69 -1.00 -31.62
N VAL A 85 -14.87 -0.99 -32.94
CA VAL A 85 -15.57 -2.01 -33.72
C VAL A 85 -14.69 -3.26 -33.83
N PRO A 86 -15.19 -4.48 -33.55
CA PRO A 86 -14.55 -5.70 -34.00
C PRO A 86 -15.31 -6.25 -35.21
N ASP A 87 -14.65 -6.31 -36.37
CA ASP A 87 -15.14 -7.09 -37.50
C ASP A 87 -13.97 -7.71 -38.25
N GLY A 88 -14.05 -9.03 -38.49
CA GLY A 88 -13.44 -9.63 -39.68
C GLY A 88 -12.41 -10.74 -39.52
N ARG A 89 -12.91 -11.95 -39.27
CA ARG A 89 -12.60 -13.20 -40.00
C ARG A 89 -11.20 -13.85 -39.95
N THR A 90 -11.22 -15.03 -39.34
CA THR A 90 -10.44 -16.23 -39.65
C THR A 90 -10.54 -16.65 -41.14
N PRO A 91 -9.61 -17.48 -41.61
CA PRO A 91 -10.06 -18.74 -42.21
C PRO A 91 -9.43 -19.97 -41.55
N ALA A 92 -10.27 -20.99 -41.46
CA ALA A 92 -9.95 -22.34 -41.06
C ALA A 92 -8.91 -23.00 -41.97
N ASN A 93 -8.14 -23.94 -41.42
CA ASN A 93 -7.74 -25.11 -42.18
C ASN A 93 -8.07 -26.38 -41.39
N GLN A 94 -8.81 -27.26 -42.07
CA GLN A 94 -9.27 -28.56 -41.61
C GLN A 94 -8.31 -29.65 -42.13
N GLY A 95 -8.19 -30.76 -41.40
CA GLY A 95 -7.54 -31.99 -41.85
C GLY A 95 -6.94 -32.75 -40.66
N SER A 96 -7.71 -33.58 -39.93
CA SER A 96 -7.96 -35.01 -40.22
C SER A 96 -6.66 -35.83 -40.22
N GLY A 97 -6.39 -36.86 -39.41
CA GLY A 97 -7.05 -37.48 -38.25
C GLY A 97 -6.18 -38.65 -37.72
N VAL A 98 -6.32 -38.97 -36.41
CA VAL A 98 -6.66 -40.30 -35.80
C VAL A 98 -5.92 -41.58 -36.29
N PRO A 99 -5.58 -42.60 -35.44
CA PRO A 99 -5.11 -42.63 -34.04
C PRO A 99 -4.12 -43.84 -33.78
N THR A 100 -4.12 -44.36 -32.54
CA THR A 100 -3.52 -45.61 -31.98
C THR A 100 -2.14 -45.40 -31.35
N SER A 101 -1.84 -45.89 -30.13
CA SER A 101 -2.33 -47.08 -29.43
C SER A 101 -2.21 -46.98 -27.91
N GLU A 102 -3.19 -47.55 -27.21
CA GLU A 102 -3.13 -47.94 -25.79
C GLU A 102 -1.97 -48.89 -25.50
N THR A 103 -1.41 -48.84 -24.29
CA THR A 103 -1.10 -50.06 -23.52
C THR A 103 -1.18 -49.76 -22.02
N GLN A 104 -2.08 -50.48 -21.37
CA GLN A 104 -2.24 -50.61 -19.92
C GLN A 104 -1.05 -51.39 -19.32
N ALA A 105 -0.70 -51.14 -18.05
CA ALA A 105 -0.87 -52.14 -16.97
C ALA A 105 -0.12 -51.78 -15.67
N ALA A 106 -0.92 -51.70 -14.60
CA ALA A 106 -0.75 -52.39 -13.31
C ALA A 106 0.47 -52.09 -12.41
N SER A 107 0.20 -51.31 -11.36
CA SER A 107 0.13 -51.73 -9.94
C SER A 107 1.15 -52.77 -9.43
N ARG A 108 1.93 -52.39 -8.41
CA ARG A 108 1.97 -53.08 -7.10
C ARG A 108 2.79 -52.30 -6.03
N ARG A 109 2.20 -52.19 -4.84
CA ARG A 109 2.83 -51.81 -3.57
C ARG A 109 3.74 -52.95 -3.06
N ARG A 110 4.89 -52.62 -2.44
CA ARG A 110 5.23 -52.88 -1.01
C ARG A 110 6.75 -52.86 -0.73
N THR A 111 7.09 -52.13 0.34
CA THR A 111 8.09 -52.39 1.41
C THR A 111 9.49 -52.92 1.07
N GLY A 112 10.52 -52.21 1.55
CA GLY A 112 11.81 -52.81 1.90
C GLY A 112 12.96 -51.80 1.89
N MET A 113 13.39 -51.35 3.08
CA MET A 113 14.75 -50.83 3.28
C MET A 113 15.78 -51.88 2.85
N PRO A 114 16.91 -51.44 2.29
CA PRO A 114 18.17 -51.87 2.88
C PRO A 114 19.15 -50.71 3.07
N SER A 115 19.71 -50.66 4.27
CA SER A 115 21.02 -50.06 4.55
C SER A 115 22.10 -50.90 3.86
N THR A 116 23.04 -50.26 3.14
CA THR A 116 24.49 -50.58 3.14
C THR A 116 25.26 -49.63 2.23
N GLY A 117 26.36 -49.05 2.75
CA GLY A 117 27.58 -48.77 1.99
C GLY A 117 27.59 -47.51 1.11
N ARG A 118 28.22 -46.44 1.61
CA ARG A 118 28.57 -45.23 0.84
C ARG A 118 29.86 -45.53 0.05
N PRO A 119 29.87 -45.55 -1.30
CA PRO A 119 31.11 -45.52 -2.07
C PRO A 119 31.65 -44.08 -2.03
N GLY A 120 32.94 -43.93 -1.72
CA GLY A 120 33.62 -42.65 -1.78
C GLY A 120 33.67 -42.14 -3.22
N TYR A 121 32.97 -41.04 -3.50
CA TYR A 121 33.22 -40.19 -4.65
C TYR A 121 34.13 -39.06 -4.18
N GLY A 122 35.43 -39.20 -4.45
CA GLY A 122 36.34 -38.07 -4.53
C GLY A 122 36.09 -37.37 -5.87
N GLY A 123 35.15 -36.44 -5.89
CA GLY A 123 35.09 -35.45 -6.96
C GLY A 123 36.10 -34.36 -6.63
N ASP A 124 37.01 -34.08 -7.55
CA ASP A 124 37.83 -32.87 -7.54
C ASP A 124 36.87 -31.67 -7.49
N THR A 125 36.72 -31.05 -6.32
CA THR A 125 36.08 -29.75 -6.20
C THR A 125 37.09 -28.70 -6.63
N SER A 126 37.37 -28.62 -7.94
CA SER A 126 38.08 -27.47 -8.48
C SER A 126 37.16 -26.26 -8.30
N THR A 127 37.52 -25.36 -7.39
CA THR A 127 36.88 -24.05 -7.27
C THR A 127 36.85 -23.40 -8.66
N PRO A 128 35.69 -22.87 -9.10
CA PRO A 128 35.61 -22.17 -10.37
C PRO A 128 36.68 -21.08 -10.42
N LYS A 129 37.46 -21.06 -11.50
CA LYS A 129 38.50 -20.05 -11.69
C LYS A 129 37.84 -18.75 -12.12
N ASP A 130 38.23 -17.64 -11.51
CA ASP A 130 37.73 -16.32 -11.90
C ASP A 130 37.98 -16.03 -13.39
N THR A 131 36.96 -15.45 -14.02
CA THR A 131 37.04 -14.81 -15.34
C THR A 131 37.32 -13.31 -15.15
N ALA A 132 37.63 -12.59 -16.23
CA ALA A 132 37.78 -11.14 -16.16
C ALA A 132 36.46 -10.46 -15.76
N THR A 133 35.35 -10.89 -16.37
CA THR A 133 33.99 -10.40 -16.07
C THR A 133 33.63 -10.65 -14.61
N SER A 134 33.87 -11.86 -14.08
CA SER A 134 33.52 -12.19 -12.70
C SER A 134 34.36 -11.36 -11.72
N ALA A 135 35.66 -11.20 -11.98
CA ALA A 135 36.55 -10.39 -11.14
C ALA A 135 36.09 -8.92 -11.06
N ASP A 136 35.64 -8.34 -12.17
CA ASP A 136 35.16 -6.96 -12.21
C ASP A 136 33.82 -6.79 -11.47
N LEU A 137 32.97 -7.82 -11.45
CA LEU A 137 31.63 -7.76 -10.84
C LEU A 137 31.59 -8.08 -9.34
N ARG A 138 32.55 -8.85 -8.82
CA ARG A 138 32.58 -9.29 -7.40
C ARG A 138 32.51 -8.12 -6.40
N GLY A 139 32.97 -6.93 -6.78
CA GLY A 139 32.94 -5.73 -5.94
C GLY A 139 31.57 -5.07 -5.78
N PHE A 140 30.56 -5.49 -6.56
CA PHE A 140 29.26 -4.82 -6.66
C PHE A 140 28.09 -5.70 -6.20
N HIS A 141 26.99 -5.06 -5.83
CA HIS A 141 25.71 -5.74 -5.64
C HIS A 141 25.04 -5.91 -7.01
N LEU A 142 24.51 -7.10 -7.28
CA LEU A 142 23.94 -7.45 -8.57
C LEU A 142 22.47 -7.85 -8.43
N ILE A 143 21.59 -7.31 -9.27
CA ILE A 143 20.27 -7.90 -9.51
C ILE A 143 20.45 -8.97 -10.58
N LEU A 144 20.06 -10.20 -10.26
CA LEU A 144 20.21 -11.37 -11.13
C LEU A 144 18.95 -11.52 -11.96
N LEU A 145 19.08 -11.70 -13.28
CA LEU A 145 17.96 -11.85 -14.21
C LEU A 145 18.08 -13.17 -14.99
N ASP A 146 16.94 -13.79 -15.27
CA ASP A 146 16.82 -14.88 -16.24
C ASP A 146 16.59 -14.30 -17.66
N ASP A 147 16.26 -15.16 -18.63
CA ASP A 147 15.96 -14.75 -20.01
C ASP A 147 14.55 -14.17 -20.21
N ALA A 148 13.66 -14.31 -19.23
CA ALA A 148 12.30 -13.82 -19.30
C ALA A 148 12.17 -12.37 -18.81
N VAL A 149 13.16 -11.88 -18.04
CA VAL A 149 13.15 -10.55 -17.42
C VAL A 149 14.13 -9.62 -18.14
N GLU A 150 13.62 -8.49 -18.61
CA GLU A 150 14.43 -7.47 -19.27
C GLU A 150 14.92 -6.39 -18.29
N VAL A 151 16.01 -5.71 -18.64
CA VAL A 151 16.51 -4.56 -17.87
C VAL A 151 15.46 -3.45 -17.78
N SER A 152 14.62 -3.28 -18.81
CA SER A 152 13.47 -2.36 -18.82
C SER A 152 12.47 -2.64 -17.69
N ASP A 153 12.26 -3.90 -17.32
CA ASP A 153 11.36 -4.27 -16.22
C ASP A 153 11.91 -3.78 -14.88
N VAL A 154 13.22 -3.94 -14.67
CA VAL A 154 13.94 -3.42 -13.50
C VAL A 154 13.82 -1.89 -13.44
N LEU A 155 14.05 -1.19 -14.56
CA LEU A 155 13.95 0.27 -14.61
C LEU A 155 12.52 0.76 -14.32
N ALA A 156 11.50 0.08 -14.86
CA ALA A 156 10.10 0.41 -14.60
C ALA A 156 9.74 0.24 -13.12
N LEU A 157 10.22 -0.81 -12.46
CA LEU A 157 10.00 -1.00 -11.03
C LEU A 157 10.76 0.04 -10.18
N ILE A 158 11.99 0.39 -10.54
CA ILE A 158 12.71 1.46 -9.85
C ILE A 158 11.96 2.80 -9.95
N HIS A 159 11.38 3.11 -11.11
CA HIS A 159 10.56 4.32 -11.29
C HIS A 159 9.34 4.35 -10.37
N ASN A 160 8.69 3.21 -10.08
CA ASN A 160 7.61 3.16 -9.09
C ASN A 160 8.07 3.58 -7.68
N LYS A 161 9.33 3.35 -7.31
CA LYS A 161 9.86 3.76 -6.00
C LYS A 161 10.44 5.18 -6.03
N LEU A 162 11.00 5.56 -7.16
CA LEU A 162 11.70 6.81 -7.38
C LEU A 162 11.09 7.52 -8.61
N PRO A 163 9.86 8.07 -8.50
CA PRO A 163 9.12 8.62 -9.64
C PRO A 163 9.80 9.83 -10.29
N ASP A 164 10.67 10.52 -9.56
CA ASP A 164 11.48 11.63 -10.09
C ASP A 164 12.53 11.15 -11.11
N LEU A 165 12.88 9.87 -11.11
CA LEU A 165 13.86 9.29 -12.02
C LEU A 165 13.14 8.76 -13.26
N ARG A 166 13.63 9.12 -14.45
CA ARG A 166 13.14 8.51 -15.70
C ARG A 166 13.69 7.09 -15.83
N PRO A 167 12.87 6.10 -16.23
CA PRO A 167 13.29 4.70 -16.38
C PRO A 167 14.06 4.48 -17.69
N VAL A 168 15.13 5.25 -17.91
CA VAL A 168 15.92 5.23 -19.14
C VAL A 168 17.40 5.35 -18.78
N LEU A 169 18.22 4.50 -19.40
CA LEU A 169 19.67 4.57 -19.28
C LEU A 169 20.24 5.68 -20.18
N ASP A 170 21.35 6.27 -19.75
CA ASP A 170 22.10 7.24 -20.55
C ASP A 170 22.91 6.57 -21.67
N GLU A 171 23.68 7.38 -22.41
CA GLU A 171 24.55 6.92 -23.51
C GLU A 171 25.67 5.95 -23.08
N HIS A 172 25.94 5.85 -21.77
CA HIS A 172 26.89 4.91 -21.18
C HIS A 172 26.19 3.69 -20.57
N GLY A 173 24.88 3.54 -20.78
CA GLY A 173 24.11 2.45 -20.21
C GLY A 173 23.98 2.56 -18.70
N GLN A 174 23.99 3.77 -18.13
CA GLN A 174 23.86 3.99 -16.69
C GLN A 174 22.62 4.83 -16.34
N MET A 175 22.12 4.66 -15.12
CA MET A 175 21.09 5.49 -14.52
C MET A 175 21.52 5.89 -13.12
N ARG A 176 21.57 7.20 -12.87
CA ARG A 176 21.90 7.73 -11.55
C ARG A 176 20.69 7.59 -10.62
N LEU A 177 20.83 6.79 -9.56
CA LEU A 177 19.79 6.58 -8.56
C LEU A 177 19.83 7.66 -7.47
N SER A 178 21.04 8.05 -7.05
CA SER A 178 21.26 9.13 -6.09
C SER A 178 22.56 9.88 -6.39
N ARG A 179 22.96 10.80 -5.50
CA ARG A 179 24.27 11.44 -5.58
C ARG A 179 25.45 10.46 -5.38
N HIS A 180 25.19 9.29 -4.79
CA HIS A 180 26.20 8.29 -4.43
C HIS A 180 26.01 6.94 -5.10
N SER A 181 24.83 6.65 -5.67
CA SER A 181 24.52 5.37 -6.27
C SER A 181 24.17 5.46 -7.75
N ARG A 182 24.57 4.43 -8.50
CA ARG A 182 24.29 4.26 -9.93
C ARG A 182 23.89 2.82 -10.22
N LEU A 183 22.98 2.68 -11.16
CA LEU A 183 22.64 1.43 -11.81
C LEU A 183 23.30 1.41 -13.19
N SER A 184 23.86 0.28 -13.61
CA SER A 184 24.27 0.06 -15.00
C SER A 184 23.39 -1.00 -15.67
N SER A 185 23.31 -0.96 -17.00
CA SER A 185 22.60 -1.95 -17.83
C SER A 185 22.96 -3.40 -17.50
N GLY A 186 24.11 -3.63 -16.87
CA GLY A 186 24.58 -4.94 -16.53
C GLY A 186 25.36 -5.62 -17.65
N VAL A 187 25.68 -6.88 -17.44
CA VAL A 187 26.37 -7.72 -18.42
C VAL A 187 25.67 -9.06 -18.55
N ALA A 188 25.67 -9.58 -19.78
CA ALA A 188 25.28 -10.96 -20.03
C ALA A 188 26.32 -11.89 -19.40
N LEU A 189 25.87 -12.94 -18.74
CA LEU A 189 26.72 -13.92 -18.09
C LEU A 189 26.70 -15.21 -18.90
N ASP A 190 27.89 -15.68 -19.29
CA ASP A 190 28.03 -17.04 -19.78
C ASP A 190 28.06 -18.03 -18.60
N PRO A 191 27.93 -19.36 -18.83
CA PRO A 191 27.94 -20.34 -17.76
C PRO A 191 29.24 -20.35 -16.93
N ALA A 192 30.38 -19.93 -17.50
CA ALA A 192 31.64 -19.86 -16.77
C ALA A 192 31.67 -18.63 -15.83
N ASP A 193 31.18 -17.48 -16.29
CA ASP A 193 31.00 -16.28 -15.48
C ASP A 193 29.99 -16.52 -14.34
N ALA A 194 28.86 -17.17 -14.63
CA ALA A 194 27.86 -17.53 -13.63
C ALA A 194 28.43 -18.46 -12.55
N ALA A 195 29.17 -19.51 -12.96
CA ALA A 195 29.85 -20.41 -12.05
C ALA A 195 30.94 -19.70 -11.22
N ALA A 196 31.72 -18.80 -11.85
CA ALA A 196 32.75 -18.02 -11.16
C ALA A 196 32.18 -17.02 -10.15
N LEU A 197 31.00 -16.45 -10.42
CA LEU A 197 30.28 -15.57 -9.50
C LEU A 197 29.50 -16.31 -8.41
N GLU A 198 29.46 -17.65 -8.47
CA GLU A 198 28.68 -18.54 -7.59
C GLU A 198 27.19 -18.18 -7.57
N VAL A 199 26.65 -17.78 -8.73
CA VAL A 199 25.21 -17.49 -8.91
C VAL A 199 24.47 -18.70 -9.47
N PRO A 200 23.13 -18.78 -9.31
CA PRO A 200 22.35 -19.88 -9.86
C PRO A 200 22.48 -20.03 -11.39
N GLU A 201 22.38 -21.26 -11.89
CA GLU A 201 22.56 -21.59 -13.32
C GLU A 201 21.52 -20.95 -14.26
N TRP A 202 20.37 -20.53 -13.73
CA TRP A 202 19.33 -19.84 -14.52
C TRP A 202 19.66 -18.38 -14.82
N VAL A 203 20.66 -17.80 -14.15
CA VAL A 203 21.04 -16.40 -14.33
C VAL A 203 21.76 -16.23 -15.67
N GLN A 204 21.22 -15.36 -16.52
CA GLN A 204 21.79 -15.06 -17.84
C GLN A 204 22.24 -13.60 -17.95
N HIS A 205 21.78 -12.72 -17.05
CA HIS A 205 22.16 -11.31 -17.05
C HIS A 205 22.25 -10.77 -15.62
N ALA A 206 23.19 -9.86 -15.36
CA ALA A 206 23.37 -9.25 -14.05
C ALA A 206 23.42 -7.72 -14.16
N VAL A 207 22.42 -7.05 -13.59
CA VAL A 207 22.35 -5.59 -13.47
C VAL A 207 23.19 -5.15 -12.28
N VAL A 208 24.09 -4.18 -12.49
CA VAL A 208 25.06 -3.76 -11.46
C VAL A 208 24.57 -2.54 -10.72
N ILE A 209 24.62 -2.58 -9.39
CA ILE A 209 24.44 -1.43 -8.52
C ILE A 209 25.79 -1.05 -7.90
N ASP A 210 26.26 0.14 -8.26
CA ASP A 210 27.40 0.79 -7.64
C ASP A 210 26.89 1.73 -6.53
N CYS A 211 27.20 1.42 -5.28
CA CYS A 211 26.89 2.26 -4.14
C CYS A 211 28.00 2.14 -3.06
N PRO A 212 28.16 3.17 -2.19
CA PRO A 212 29.04 3.06 -1.05
C PRO A 212 28.66 1.87 -0.17
N ARG A 213 29.68 1.28 0.48
CA ARG A 213 29.49 0.16 1.39
C ARG A 213 29.57 0.62 2.84
N ASP A 214 28.43 0.95 3.41
CA ASP A 214 28.29 1.45 4.79
C ASP A 214 27.68 0.36 5.68
N ARG A 215 28.29 0.13 6.85
CA ARG A 215 27.87 -0.89 7.81
C ARG A 215 27.58 -0.27 9.16
N GLN A 216 26.54 -0.77 9.83
CA GLN A 216 26.38 -0.55 11.25
C GLN A 216 27.56 -1.18 12.00
N PRO A 217 28.06 -0.54 13.08
CA PRO A 217 29.25 -1.01 13.79
C PRO A 217 28.98 -2.23 14.69
N THR A 218 27.71 -2.60 14.85
CA THR A 218 27.28 -3.67 15.76
C THR A 218 26.52 -4.72 14.96
N PRO A 219 26.79 -6.02 15.21
CA PRO A 219 25.99 -7.12 14.67
C PRO A 219 24.49 -6.93 14.93
N PRO A 220 23.62 -7.45 14.04
CA PRO A 220 22.21 -7.52 14.33
C PRO A 220 21.97 -8.34 15.62
N PRO A 221 20.99 -7.97 16.46
CA PRO A 221 20.62 -8.77 17.62
C PRO A 221 20.16 -10.18 17.23
N ASP A 222 20.43 -11.19 18.06
CA ASP A 222 20.08 -12.61 17.77
C ASP A 222 18.57 -12.86 17.55
N TRP A 223 17.71 -11.98 18.07
CA TRP A 223 16.25 -12.06 17.90
C TRP A 223 15.73 -11.34 16.66
N PHE A 224 16.58 -10.56 15.99
CA PHE A 224 16.20 -9.83 14.79
C PHE A 224 16.15 -10.79 13.60
N ALA A 225 15.03 -10.79 12.89
CA ALA A 225 14.85 -11.51 11.65
C ALA A 225 14.06 -10.65 10.67
N ASP A 226 14.39 -10.77 9.39
CA ASP A 226 13.72 -10.09 8.30
C ASP A 226 13.25 -11.09 7.24
N ALA A 227 12.22 -10.68 6.49
CA ALA A 227 11.59 -11.51 5.44
C ALA A 227 12.57 -11.93 4.36
N ASP A 228 13.52 -11.04 4.06
CA ASP A 228 14.43 -11.15 2.94
C ASP A 228 15.76 -11.83 3.34
N GLY A 229 15.96 -12.14 4.62
CA GLY A 229 17.16 -12.82 5.12
C GLY A 229 18.42 -11.95 5.12
N LEU A 230 18.29 -10.63 5.08
CA LEU A 230 19.40 -9.69 5.06
C LEU A 230 20.27 -9.82 6.33
N HIS A 231 19.65 -10.08 7.47
CA HIS A 231 20.37 -10.26 8.74
C HIS A 231 21.32 -11.47 8.72
N GLU A 232 20.96 -12.57 8.05
CA GLU A 232 21.82 -13.74 7.89
C GLU A 232 23.00 -13.44 6.95
N ALA A 233 22.80 -12.56 5.96
CA ALA A 233 23.84 -12.17 5.01
C ALA A 233 24.84 -11.14 5.58
N PHE A 234 24.48 -10.44 6.67
CA PHE A 234 25.26 -9.38 7.29
C PHE A 234 25.52 -9.63 8.79
N PRO A 235 26.20 -10.73 9.17
CA PRO A 235 26.39 -11.10 10.57
C PRO A 235 27.28 -10.13 11.36
N ASN A 236 28.13 -9.36 10.67
CA ASN A 236 29.06 -8.43 11.30
C ASN A 236 28.48 -7.00 11.47
N GLY A 237 27.28 -6.75 10.95
CA GLY A 237 26.63 -5.45 11.00
C GLY A 237 25.78 -5.18 9.76
N MET A 238 24.55 -4.73 9.97
CA MET A 238 23.59 -4.47 8.89
C MET A 238 24.08 -3.38 7.92
N PRO A 239 23.65 -3.40 6.65
CA PRO A 239 23.86 -2.28 5.76
C PRO A 239 23.22 -1.02 6.34
N ASP A 240 23.85 0.12 6.12
CA ASP A 240 23.40 1.43 6.61
C ASP A 240 23.35 2.45 5.46
N ARG A 241 22.69 3.57 5.70
CA ARG A 241 22.68 4.76 4.85
C ARG A 241 22.28 4.47 3.40
N GLU A 242 23.22 4.60 2.47
CA GLU A 242 22.94 4.45 1.03
C GLU A 242 22.86 2.97 0.65
N GLU A 243 23.67 2.12 1.26
CA GLU A 243 23.65 0.70 0.95
C GLU A 243 22.35 0.04 1.42
N GLU A 244 21.86 0.40 2.61
CA GLU A 244 20.56 -0.07 3.10
C GLU A 244 19.45 0.30 2.12
N ARG A 245 19.40 1.58 1.69
CA ARG A 245 18.41 2.06 0.71
C ARG A 245 18.48 1.29 -0.60
N MET A 246 19.69 1.04 -1.11
CA MET A 246 19.87 0.33 -2.39
C MET A 246 19.53 -1.14 -2.27
N LEU A 247 19.97 -1.84 -1.22
CA LEU A 247 19.65 -3.25 -1.01
C LEU A 247 18.15 -3.45 -0.78
N SER A 248 17.49 -2.58 -0.01
CA SER A 248 16.03 -2.61 0.16
C SER A 248 15.30 -2.45 -1.18
N LEU A 249 15.75 -1.51 -2.04
CA LEU A 249 15.22 -1.33 -3.38
C LEU A 249 15.44 -2.58 -4.26
N MET A 250 16.66 -3.12 -4.26
CA MET A 250 17.02 -4.31 -5.04
C MET A 250 16.21 -5.53 -4.63
N LEU A 251 16.05 -5.77 -3.32
CA LEU A 251 15.28 -6.90 -2.79
C LEU A 251 13.78 -6.76 -3.10
N SER A 252 13.23 -5.54 -3.03
CA SER A 252 11.86 -5.28 -3.46
C SER A 252 11.68 -5.63 -4.95
N VAL A 253 12.59 -5.16 -5.81
CA VAL A 253 12.56 -5.44 -7.25
C VAL A 253 12.70 -6.94 -7.53
N ALA A 254 13.67 -7.60 -6.90
CA ALA A 254 13.91 -9.04 -7.07
C ALA A 254 12.71 -9.88 -6.58
N SER A 255 12.11 -9.51 -5.45
CA SER A 255 10.87 -10.13 -4.96
C SER A 255 9.75 -10.02 -5.99
N ARG A 256 9.57 -8.84 -6.60
CA ARG A 256 8.51 -8.58 -7.59
C ARG A 256 8.72 -9.30 -8.92
N LEU A 257 9.98 -9.44 -9.35
CA LEU A 257 10.36 -10.11 -10.59
C LEU A 257 10.59 -11.62 -10.42
N HIS A 258 10.45 -12.14 -9.19
CA HIS A 258 10.77 -13.53 -8.86
C HIS A 258 12.24 -13.91 -9.13
N THR A 259 13.16 -12.97 -8.92
CA THR A 259 14.59 -13.14 -9.15
C THR A 259 15.39 -13.08 -7.85
N GLY A 260 16.71 -12.82 -7.93
CA GLY A 260 17.61 -12.78 -6.78
C GLY A 260 18.58 -11.61 -6.81
N VAL A 261 19.22 -11.38 -5.68
CA VAL A 261 20.27 -10.38 -5.49
C VAL A 261 21.55 -11.08 -5.04
N ARG A 262 22.64 -10.89 -5.78
CA ARG A 262 23.97 -11.26 -5.31
C ARG A 262 24.59 -10.06 -4.61
N LEU A 263 25.09 -10.27 -3.40
CA LEU A 263 25.78 -9.21 -2.66
C LEU A 263 27.24 -9.12 -3.08
N ALA A 264 27.81 -7.92 -2.97
CA ALA A 264 29.24 -7.69 -3.15
C ALA A 264 30.07 -8.57 -2.21
N ASP A 265 31.23 -9.01 -2.68
CA ASP A 265 32.14 -9.85 -1.92
C ASP A 265 32.67 -9.09 -0.70
N GLU A 266 32.84 -9.81 0.39
CA GLU A 266 33.35 -9.27 1.64
C GLU A 266 34.42 -10.22 2.18
N PRO A 267 35.54 -9.67 2.69
CA PRO A 267 36.55 -10.50 3.31
C PRO A 267 35.94 -11.38 4.39
N ASP A 268 36.37 -12.64 4.45
CA ASP A 268 35.98 -13.61 5.48
C ASP A 268 34.50 -14.03 5.49
N LEU A 269 33.71 -13.62 4.49
CA LEU A 269 32.35 -14.11 4.28
C LEU A 269 32.27 -14.95 2.99
N PRO A 270 31.45 -16.01 2.98
CA PRO A 270 31.16 -16.74 1.74
C PRO A 270 30.42 -15.85 0.75
N THR A 271 30.34 -16.26 -0.52
CA THR A 271 29.46 -15.60 -1.48
C THR A 271 28.00 -15.69 -1.00
N ARG A 272 27.30 -14.56 -1.12
CA ARG A 272 25.94 -14.38 -0.62
C ARG A 272 25.01 -14.07 -1.79
N VAL A 273 24.03 -14.94 -1.98
CA VAL A 273 22.92 -14.73 -2.91
C VAL A 273 21.63 -14.82 -2.13
N ILE A 274 20.85 -13.75 -2.16
CA ILE A 274 19.54 -13.65 -1.54
C ILE A 274 18.50 -13.83 -2.64
N ILE A 275 17.60 -14.80 -2.46
CA ILE A 275 16.42 -14.97 -3.32
C ILE A 275 15.21 -14.67 -2.44
N PRO A 276 14.64 -13.45 -2.53
CA PRO A 276 13.47 -13.08 -1.75
C PRO A 276 12.31 -14.03 -2.03
N ASP A 277 11.54 -14.35 -1.00
CA ASP A 277 10.31 -15.12 -1.15
C ASP A 277 9.20 -14.18 -1.66
N PRO A 278 8.77 -14.31 -2.92
CA PRO A 278 7.80 -13.39 -3.53
C PRO A 278 6.43 -13.45 -2.85
N GLU A 279 6.11 -14.55 -2.18
CA GLU A 279 4.84 -14.74 -1.49
C GLU A 279 4.90 -14.29 -0.02
N ALA A 280 6.04 -13.85 0.49
CA ALA A 280 6.18 -13.41 1.89
C ALA A 280 5.53 -12.05 2.15
N LYS A 281 5.34 -11.25 1.11
CA LYS A 281 4.83 -9.87 1.14
C LYS A 281 3.37 -9.89 0.70
N VAL A 282 2.46 -9.93 1.68
CA VAL A 282 1.02 -10.20 1.47
C VAL A 282 0.19 -8.93 1.58
N ASP A 283 0.70 -7.90 2.27
CA ASP A 283 -0.10 -6.72 2.54
C ASP A 283 -0.35 -5.92 1.26
N LEU A 284 -1.47 -5.19 1.26
CA LEU A 284 -1.89 -4.36 0.14
C LEU A 284 -2.32 -2.99 0.63
N TYR A 285 -1.88 -1.95 -0.06
CA TYR A 285 -2.25 -0.57 0.20
C TYR A 285 -3.05 -0.02 -0.97
N ILE A 286 -4.17 0.65 -0.70
CA ILE A 286 -4.96 1.33 -1.73
C ILE A 286 -5.14 2.77 -1.31
N TYR A 287 -4.75 3.70 -2.19
CA TYR A 287 -4.89 5.13 -1.96
C TYR A 287 -6.02 5.67 -2.82
N SER A 288 -6.97 6.38 -2.21
CA SER A 288 -8.08 7.00 -2.92
C SER A 288 -8.48 8.33 -2.31
N SER A 289 -8.95 9.27 -3.12
CA SER A 289 -9.59 10.50 -2.63
C SER A 289 -11.00 10.26 -2.05
N TYR A 290 -11.52 9.04 -2.17
CA TYR A 290 -12.85 8.65 -1.73
C TYR A 290 -12.80 7.90 -0.39
N TRP A 291 -13.56 8.40 0.57
CA TRP A 291 -13.85 7.71 1.81
C TRP A 291 -15.08 6.82 1.60
N MET A 292 -14.92 5.50 1.70
CA MET A 292 -16.04 4.56 1.71
C MET A 292 -16.61 4.50 3.12
N GLU A 293 -17.93 4.59 3.22
CA GLU A 293 -18.61 4.33 4.48
C GLU A 293 -18.37 2.89 4.94
N PRO A 294 -18.20 2.63 6.25
CA PRO A 294 -17.86 1.30 6.75
C PRO A 294 -18.78 0.18 6.25
N PRO A 295 -20.12 0.34 6.19
CA PRO A 295 -21.01 -0.68 5.63
C PRO A 295 -20.74 -0.98 4.14
N VAL A 296 -20.38 0.04 3.36
CA VAL A 296 -20.10 -0.11 1.92
C VAL A 296 -18.79 -0.88 1.72
N ALA A 297 -17.73 -0.51 2.44
CA ALA A 297 -16.47 -1.24 2.42
C ALA A 297 -16.65 -2.69 2.89
N LEU A 298 -17.44 -2.90 3.95
CA LEU A 298 -17.77 -4.23 4.46
C LEU A 298 -18.52 -5.09 3.44
N ASP A 299 -19.44 -4.51 2.68
CA ASP A 299 -20.15 -5.23 1.60
C ASP A 299 -19.21 -5.68 0.47
N PHE A 300 -18.16 -4.90 0.15
CA PHE A 300 -17.11 -5.34 -0.78
C PHE A 300 -16.30 -6.51 -0.20
N VAL A 301 -15.81 -6.39 1.04
CA VAL A 301 -15.03 -7.44 1.73
C VAL A 301 -15.84 -8.75 1.82
N ARG A 302 -17.14 -8.66 2.13
CA ARG A 302 -18.03 -9.83 2.30
C ARG A 302 -18.29 -10.64 1.05
N ARG A 303 -17.96 -10.13 -0.14
CA ARG A 303 -18.01 -10.91 -1.39
C ARG A 303 -17.03 -12.09 -1.37
N HIS A 304 -15.93 -11.94 -0.63
CA HIS A 304 -14.88 -12.95 -0.51
C HIS A 304 -14.76 -13.51 0.92
N ALA A 305 -15.19 -12.75 1.93
CA ALA A 305 -15.18 -13.16 3.33
C ALA A 305 -16.54 -12.88 4.02
N PRO A 306 -17.55 -13.75 3.87
CA PRO A 306 -18.91 -13.50 4.37
C PRO A 306 -19.00 -13.24 5.88
N HIS A 307 -18.07 -13.81 6.64
CA HIS A 307 -17.92 -13.67 8.09
C HIS A 307 -17.16 -12.42 8.53
N ALA A 308 -16.74 -11.57 7.59
CA ALA A 308 -16.13 -10.28 7.91
C ALA A 308 -17.09 -9.40 8.72
N PHE A 309 -16.52 -8.62 9.63
CA PHE A 309 -17.28 -7.70 10.47
C PHE A 309 -16.50 -6.40 10.70
N GLN A 310 -17.23 -5.32 10.99
CA GLN A 310 -16.61 -4.09 11.46
C GLN A 310 -16.33 -4.23 12.95
N GLN A 311 -15.10 -3.92 13.37
CA GLN A 311 -14.79 -3.86 14.79
C GLN A 311 -15.62 -2.73 15.43
N ALA A 312 -16.36 -3.07 16.49
CA ALA A 312 -17.09 -2.06 17.25
C ALA A 312 -16.08 -1.06 17.84
N LEU A 313 -16.35 0.23 17.70
CA LEU A 313 -15.59 1.25 18.42
C LEU A 313 -15.73 0.95 19.92
N PRO A 314 -14.62 0.98 20.69
CA PRO A 314 -14.74 0.91 22.14
C PRO A 314 -15.64 2.06 22.56
N THR A 315 -16.80 1.73 23.14
CA THR A 315 -17.68 2.74 23.72
C THR A 315 -17.06 3.06 25.07
N PRO A 316 -16.53 4.27 25.30
CA PRO A 316 -15.92 4.59 26.59
C PRO A 316 -16.99 4.46 27.67
N ASP A 317 -16.64 3.83 28.80
CA ASP A 317 -17.56 3.70 29.92
C ASP A 317 -18.00 5.09 30.42
N GLU A 318 -19.19 5.18 31.01
CA GLU A 318 -19.74 6.45 31.53
C GLU A 318 -18.77 7.14 32.52
N ASP A 319 -18.06 6.36 33.33
CA ASP A 319 -17.03 6.85 34.25
C ASP A 319 -15.82 7.44 33.52
N VAL A 320 -15.43 6.86 32.37
CA VAL A 320 -14.32 7.36 31.53
C VAL A 320 -14.73 8.66 30.85
N LEU A 321 -15.96 8.75 30.36
CA LEU A 321 -16.50 9.99 29.78
C LEU A 321 -16.63 11.09 30.85
N ALA A 322 -17.09 10.74 32.06
CA ALA A 322 -17.21 11.68 33.17
C ALA A 322 -15.84 12.21 33.61
N GLN A 323 -14.83 11.34 33.71
CA GLN A 323 -13.47 11.76 34.02
C GLN A 323 -12.86 12.62 32.90
N ALA A 324 -13.08 12.26 31.63
CA ALA A 324 -12.64 13.07 30.49
C ALA A 324 -13.27 14.48 30.48
N SER A 325 -14.56 14.60 30.84
CA SER A 325 -15.23 15.90 31.00
C SER A 325 -14.68 16.72 32.17
N ILE A 326 -14.14 16.09 33.21
CA ILE A 326 -13.48 16.78 34.33
C ILE A 326 -12.08 17.26 33.90
N ASP A 327 -11.33 16.40 33.21
CA ASP A 327 -9.95 16.66 32.80
C ASP A 327 -9.87 17.69 31.67
N ASP A 328 -10.85 17.71 30.76
CA ASP A 328 -10.99 18.69 29.69
C ASP A 328 -12.38 19.36 29.72
N PRO A 329 -12.48 20.60 30.23
CA PRO A 329 -13.74 21.36 30.28
C PRO A 329 -14.35 21.68 28.90
N LEU A 330 -13.61 21.46 27.80
CA LEU A 330 -14.09 21.63 26.43
C LEU A 330 -14.58 20.31 25.82
N PHE A 331 -14.41 19.17 26.51
CA PHE A 331 -14.91 17.88 26.06
C PHE A 331 -16.44 17.82 26.20
N ASP A 332 -17.13 17.78 25.05
CA ASP A 332 -18.58 17.59 24.97
C ASP A 332 -18.89 16.10 24.66
N PRO A 333 -19.38 15.32 25.64
CA PRO A 333 -19.72 13.91 25.43
C PRO A 333 -20.93 13.71 24.52
N SER A 334 -21.69 14.77 24.22
CA SER A 334 -22.80 14.76 23.27
C SER A 334 -22.38 15.13 21.85
N ALA A 335 -21.14 15.59 21.66
CA ALA A 335 -20.61 15.90 20.34
C ALA A 335 -20.55 14.63 19.47
N PRO A 336 -20.84 14.75 18.16
CA PRO A 336 -20.75 13.61 17.26
C PRO A 336 -19.33 13.06 17.23
N VAL A 337 -19.18 11.75 17.44
CA VAL A 337 -17.89 11.05 17.29
C VAL A 337 -17.35 11.30 15.88
N ILE A 338 -16.18 11.93 15.84
CA ILE A 338 -15.42 12.16 14.61
C ILE A 338 -14.56 10.93 14.39
N LEU A 339 -14.79 10.25 13.27
CA LEU A 339 -14.04 9.05 12.92
C LEU A 339 -12.80 9.44 12.12
N ASP A 340 -11.62 9.22 12.70
CA ASP A 340 -10.33 9.38 12.00
C ASP A 340 -9.98 8.13 11.16
N GLY A 341 -10.63 7.00 11.45
CA GLY A 341 -10.45 5.72 10.75
C GLY A 341 -11.40 4.63 11.24
N TYR A 342 -11.58 3.56 10.46
CA TYR A 342 -12.23 2.33 10.90
C TYR A 342 -11.44 1.10 10.48
N ALA A 343 -11.73 -0.03 11.14
CA ALA A 343 -11.17 -1.32 10.79
C ALA A 343 -12.27 -2.35 10.52
N LEU A 344 -12.06 -3.17 9.48
CA LEU A 344 -12.83 -4.38 9.21
C LEU A 344 -11.94 -5.58 9.50
N LEU A 345 -12.48 -6.60 10.14
CA LEU A 345 -11.76 -7.80 10.51
C LEU A 345 -12.31 -9.01 9.75
N VAL A 346 -11.39 -9.83 9.25
CA VAL A 346 -11.67 -11.12 8.61
C VAL A 346 -10.94 -12.21 9.38
N PRO A 347 -11.63 -12.98 10.24
CA PRO A 347 -11.05 -14.17 10.85
C PRO A 347 -10.62 -15.20 9.79
N LEU A 348 -9.42 -15.77 9.89
CA LEU A 348 -8.89 -16.70 8.89
C LEU A 348 -8.87 -18.17 9.36
N GLY A 349 -9.57 -18.48 10.45
CA GLY A 349 -9.61 -19.83 11.02
C GLY A 349 -10.13 -20.92 10.07
N GLU A 350 -10.90 -20.56 9.04
CA GLU A 350 -11.34 -21.48 7.98
C GLU A 350 -10.20 -21.90 7.04
N ILE A 351 -9.19 -21.05 6.85
CA ILE A 351 -7.99 -21.37 6.08
C ILE A 351 -7.06 -22.24 6.94
N ASP A 352 -6.72 -21.73 8.13
CA ASP A 352 -5.93 -22.42 9.12
C ASP A 352 -6.05 -21.72 10.47
N GLU A 353 -6.00 -22.46 11.58
CA GLU A 353 -6.02 -21.86 12.93
C GLU A 353 -4.84 -20.90 13.15
N SER A 354 -3.67 -21.19 12.56
CA SER A 354 -2.49 -20.30 12.66
C SER A 354 -2.53 -19.11 11.68
N ALA A 355 -3.53 -19.03 10.80
CA ALA A 355 -3.63 -17.95 9.83
C ALA A 355 -4.02 -16.61 10.49
N GLY A 356 -4.59 -16.61 11.69
CA GLY A 356 -4.96 -15.37 12.39
C GLY A 356 -6.10 -14.61 11.71
N SER A 357 -5.88 -13.36 11.30
CA SER A 357 -6.90 -12.49 10.70
C SER A 357 -6.35 -11.55 9.64
N LEU A 358 -7.19 -11.10 8.69
CA LEU A 358 -6.94 -9.87 7.94
C LEU A 358 -7.59 -8.69 8.67
N GLU A 359 -6.85 -7.60 8.81
CA GLU A 359 -7.33 -6.29 9.23
C GLU A 359 -7.35 -5.37 7.99
N ILE A 360 -8.52 -4.87 7.61
CA ILE A 360 -8.65 -3.80 6.61
C ILE A 360 -8.81 -2.49 7.36
N ARG A 361 -7.72 -1.71 7.46
CA ARG A 361 -7.72 -0.39 8.09
C ARG A 361 -7.99 0.68 7.05
N VAL A 362 -8.94 1.56 7.34
CA VAL A 362 -9.31 2.70 6.49
C VAL A 362 -9.14 3.96 7.28
N MET A 363 -8.26 4.87 6.84
CA MET A 363 -7.98 6.13 7.52
C MET A 363 -7.49 7.19 6.54
N GLU A 364 -7.51 8.46 6.95
CA GLU A 364 -6.78 9.50 6.21
C GLU A 364 -5.28 9.15 6.23
N ALA A 365 -4.66 9.14 5.05
CA ALA A 365 -3.26 8.76 4.90
C ALA A 365 -2.37 9.81 5.57
N GLU A 366 -1.64 9.40 6.61
CA GLU A 366 -0.64 10.26 7.26
C GLU A 366 0.58 10.49 6.36
N TRP A 367 0.89 9.49 5.55
CA TRP A 367 1.96 9.54 4.57
C TRP A 367 1.47 8.99 3.23
N VAL A 368 1.76 9.71 2.15
CA VAL A 368 1.40 9.31 0.79
C VAL A 368 2.67 8.89 0.04
N PRO A 369 2.74 7.65 -0.50
CA PRO A 369 3.90 7.19 -1.24
C PRO A 369 4.24 8.11 -2.43
N PRO A 370 5.53 8.32 -2.75
CA PRO A 370 5.94 9.24 -3.80
C PRO A 370 5.26 9.00 -5.15
N ILE A 371 5.07 7.74 -5.55
CA ILE A 371 4.40 7.40 -6.81
C ILE A 371 2.93 7.80 -6.83
N ILE A 372 2.26 7.80 -5.67
CA ILE A 372 0.88 8.29 -5.55
C ILE A 372 0.89 9.82 -5.55
N ALA A 373 1.75 10.43 -4.75
CA ALA A 373 1.90 11.88 -4.65
C ALA A 373 2.26 12.53 -5.99
N ALA A 374 3.00 11.85 -6.86
CA ALA A 374 3.33 12.32 -8.21
C ALA A 374 2.11 12.53 -9.12
N HIS A 375 0.95 11.94 -8.78
CA HIS A 375 -0.27 11.98 -9.59
C HIS A 375 -1.43 12.74 -8.93
N THR A 376 -1.28 13.19 -7.68
CA THR A 376 -2.35 13.88 -6.96
C THR A 376 -1.84 14.77 -5.82
N ASP A 377 -2.43 15.96 -5.72
CA ASP A 377 -2.23 16.89 -4.60
C ASP A 377 -3.35 16.79 -3.54
N ALA A 378 -4.34 15.91 -3.77
CA ALA A 378 -5.47 15.76 -2.86
C ALA A 378 -5.10 14.90 -1.63
N PRO A 379 -5.70 15.17 -0.45
CA PRO A 379 -5.62 14.24 0.67
C PRO A 379 -6.10 12.84 0.25
N GLN A 380 -5.35 11.82 0.65
CA GLN A 380 -5.65 10.43 0.33
C GLN A 380 -6.23 9.72 1.54
N ILE A 381 -7.14 8.79 1.27
CA ILE A 381 -7.60 7.78 2.21
C ILE A 381 -6.81 6.51 1.88
N GLU A 382 -6.15 5.97 2.90
CA GLU A 382 -5.44 4.70 2.82
C GLU A 382 -6.39 3.58 3.25
N TYR A 383 -6.53 2.57 2.39
CA TYR A 383 -7.11 1.27 2.71
C TYR A 383 -5.96 0.28 2.76
N HIS A 384 -5.56 -0.11 3.97
CA HIS A 384 -4.49 -1.06 4.19
C HIS A 384 -5.11 -2.42 4.53
N VAL A 385 -4.94 -3.39 3.64
CA VAL A 385 -5.30 -4.79 3.86
C VAL A 385 -4.07 -5.48 4.46
N HIS A 386 -4.10 -5.68 5.77
CA HIS A 386 -2.98 -6.16 6.57
C HIS A 386 -3.24 -7.57 7.07
N TRP A 387 -2.29 -8.48 6.86
CA TRP A 387 -2.39 -9.84 7.38
C TRP A 387 -1.72 -10.02 8.76
N MET A 388 -2.51 -10.29 9.79
CA MET A 388 -2.01 -10.58 11.14
C MET A 388 -2.00 -12.09 11.38
N ASP A 389 -0.87 -12.75 11.13
CA ASP A 389 -0.71 -14.17 11.47
C ASP A 389 -0.48 -14.36 12.99
N THR A 390 -1.00 -15.47 13.54
CA THR A 390 -1.06 -15.67 15.00
C THR A 390 0.31 -15.70 15.68
N GLU A 391 1.34 -16.14 14.96
CA GLU A 391 2.68 -16.37 15.51
C GLU A 391 3.72 -15.38 14.97
N SER A 392 3.32 -14.38 14.19
CA SER A 392 4.19 -13.40 13.54
C SER A 392 5.34 -14.05 12.73
N LYS A 393 5.05 -15.19 12.11
CA LYS A 393 6.01 -16.00 11.33
C LYS A 393 6.04 -15.65 9.85
N ARG A 394 5.15 -14.79 9.36
CA ARG A 394 5.04 -14.48 7.92
C ARG A 394 6.36 -14.01 7.29
N TYR A 395 7.22 -13.34 8.07
CA TYR A 395 8.53 -12.84 7.66
C TYR A 395 9.72 -13.68 8.10
N GLN A 396 9.49 -14.86 8.69
CA GLN A 396 10.61 -15.74 9.01
C GLN A 396 11.00 -16.53 7.75
N PRO A 397 12.29 -16.63 7.41
CA PRO A 397 12.74 -17.43 6.28
C PRO A 397 12.47 -18.92 6.50
N ASN A 398 12.61 -19.72 5.43
CA ASN A 398 12.62 -21.19 5.50
C ASN A 398 11.35 -21.85 6.09
N GLN A 399 10.19 -21.25 5.82
CA GLN A 399 8.91 -21.77 6.31
C GLN A 399 8.61 -23.21 5.89
N ARG A 400 7.80 -23.92 6.68
CA ARG A 400 7.36 -25.28 6.32
C ARG A 400 6.37 -25.24 5.16
N ARG A 401 6.29 -26.32 4.36
CA ARG A 401 5.34 -26.44 3.23
C ARG A 401 3.88 -26.11 3.62
N ARG A 402 3.44 -26.51 4.82
CA ARG A 402 2.10 -26.20 5.35
C ARG A 402 1.89 -24.69 5.48
N PHE A 403 2.84 -23.97 6.09
CA PHE A 403 2.76 -22.53 6.29
C PHE A 403 2.78 -21.79 4.95
N ARG A 404 3.66 -22.19 4.02
CA ARG A 404 3.67 -21.60 2.67
C ARG A 404 2.32 -21.74 1.97
N ARG A 405 1.73 -22.94 1.97
CA ARG A 405 0.40 -23.17 1.38
C ARG A 405 -0.68 -22.30 2.02
N MET A 406 -0.69 -22.20 3.36
CA MET A 406 -1.61 -21.33 4.08
C MET A 406 -1.42 -19.87 3.67
N ARG A 407 -0.18 -19.39 3.64
CA ARG A 407 0.15 -18.03 3.20
C ARG A 407 -0.30 -17.77 1.76
N SER A 408 -0.09 -18.69 0.82
CA SER A 408 -0.58 -18.53 -0.56
C SER A 408 -2.11 -18.42 -0.62
N GLN A 409 -2.84 -19.13 0.24
CA GLN A 409 -4.31 -19.01 0.34
C GLN A 409 -4.73 -17.67 0.95
N VAL A 410 -3.99 -17.16 1.94
CA VAL A 410 -4.24 -15.83 2.50
C VAL A 410 -3.95 -14.75 1.47
N ALA A 411 -2.83 -14.84 0.73
CA ALA A 411 -2.49 -13.90 -0.34
C ALA A 411 -3.59 -13.84 -1.41
N GLN A 412 -4.11 -14.98 -1.86
CA GLN A 412 -5.24 -15.03 -2.79
C GLN A 412 -6.50 -14.34 -2.26
N LEU A 413 -6.79 -14.48 -0.96
CA LEU A 413 -7.92 -13.79 -0.34
C LEU A 413 -7.67 -12.28 -0.22
N THR A 414 -6.45 -11.87 0.16
CA THR A 414 -6.02 -10.47 0.22
C THR A 414 -6.14 -9.81 -1.15
N ASP A 415 -5.66 -10.47 -2.21
CA ASP A 415 -5.74 -9.98 -3.59
C ASP A 415 -7.20 -9.85 -4.05
N ALA A 416 -8.04 -10.85 -3.77
CA ALA A 416 -9.45 -10.80 -4.12
C ALA A 416 -10.20 -9.65 -3.42
N ILE A 417 -10.00 -9.47 -2.11
CA ILE A 417 -10.56 -8.35 -1.34
C ILE A 417 -10.01 -7.02 -1.86
N GLY A 418 -8.69 -6.95 -2.08
CA GLY A 418 -7.99 -5.80 -2.59
C GLY A 418 -8.52 -5.35 -3.94
N ALA A 419 -8.78 -6.27 -4.86
CA ALA A 419 -9.36 -5.97 -6.17
C ALA A 419 -10.74 -5.31 -6.05
N GLU A 420 -11.59 -5.79 -5.14
CA GLU A 420 -12.92 -5.21 -4.89
C GLU A 420 -12.82 -3.81 -4.29
N LEU A 421 -11.95 -3.61 -3.30
CA LEU A 421 -11.72 -2.30 -2.68
C LEU A 421 -11.11 -1.31 -3.67
N LEU A 422 -10.16 -1.74 -4.50
CA LEU A 422 -9.50 -0.91 -5.51
C LEU A 422 -10.51 -0.37 -6.53
N VAL A 423 -11.38 -1.25 -7.04
CA VAL A 423 -12.45 -0.86 -7.97
C VAL A 423 -13.50 0.00 -7.27
N GLY A 424 -13.95 -0.40 -6.08
CA GLY A 424 -15.00 0.30 -5.32
C GLY A 424 -14.61 1.70 -4.88
N SER A 425 -13.33 1.91 -4.56
CA SER A 425 -12.78 3.22 -4.17
C SER A 425 -12.29 4.05 -5.35
N ALA A 426 -12.26 3.51 -6.58
CA ALA A 426 -11.57 4.14 -7.72
C ALA A 426 -10.13 4.60 -7.36
N GLY A 427 -9.45 3.79 -6.54
CA GLY A 427 -8.13 4.11 -5.99
C GLY A 427 -6.97 3.62 -6.87
N ILE A 428 -5.76 3.82 -6.35
CA ILE A 428 -4.52 3.28 -6.89
C ILE A 428 -3.95 2.30 -5.87
N GLY A 429 -3.64 1.07 -6.31
CA GLY A 429 -3.13 0.01 -5.45
C GLY A 429 -1.61 -0.06 -5.47
N LEU A 430 -1.02 -0.36 -4.32
CA LEU A 430 0.37 -0.73 -4.13
C LEU A 430 0.45 -2.07 -3.39
N ASP A 431 1.33 -2.96 -3.83
CA ASP A 431 1.73 -4.11 -3.02
C ASP A 431 2.55 -3.67 -1.79
N GLU A 432 2.83 -4.61 -0.87
CA GLU A 432 3.66 -4.35 0.31
C GLU A 432 5.07 -3.89 -0.04
N ASN A 433 5.58 -4.34 -1.19
CA ASN A 433 6.85 -3.86 -1.73
C ASN A 433 6.70 -2.48 -2.38
N GLY A 434 5.55 -1.82 -2.32
CA GLY A 434 5.28 -0.46 -2.81
C GLY A 434 5.28 -0.30 -4.34
N PHE A 435 5.01 -1.35 -5.09
CA PHE A 435 4.83 -1.29 -6.54
C PHE A 435 3.36 -1.18 -6.92
N LEU A 436 3.08 -0.45 -8.00
CA LEU A 436 1.73 -0.32 -8.55
C LEU A 436 1.13 -1.68 -8.92
N VAL A 437 -0.11 -1.89 -8.48
CA VAL A 437 -0.91 -3.06 -8.84
C VAL A 437 -2.24 -2.64 -9.44
N THR A 438 -2.73 -3.46 -10.36
CA THR A 438 -4.03 -3.28 -11.00
C THR A 438 -5.02 -4.32 -10.50
N SER A 439 -6.32 -4.01 -10.53
CA SER A 439 -7.36 -4.97 -10.18
C SER A 439 -7.34 -6.23 -11.05
N ARG A 440 -6.81 -6.14 -12.28
CA ARG A 440 -6.60 -7.30 -13.16
C ARG A 440 -5.49 -8.21 -12.63
N GLN A 441 -4.38 -7.64 -12.16
CA GLN A 441 -3.29 -8.43 -11.56
C GLN A 441 -3.74 -9.11 -10.28
N LEU A 442 -4.54 -8.42 -9.44
CA LEU A 442 -5.08 -8.97 -8.20
C LEU A 442 -6.18 -10.03 -8.40
N ARG A 443 -6.66 -10.24 -9.63
CA ARG A 443 -7.69 -11.25 -9.96
C ARG A 443 -7.13 -12.42 -10.78
N ALA A 444 -5.85 -12.37 -11.13
CA ALA A 444 -5.16 -13.42 -11.87
C ALA A 444 -4.85 -14.60 -10.96
#